data_AF-A0A2V1AIW2-F1
#
_entry.id   AF-A0A2V1AIW2-F1
#
_cell.length_a   1.000
_cell.length_b   1.000
_cell.length_c   1.000
_cell.angle_alpha   90.00
_cell.angle_beta   90.00
_cell.angle_gamma   90.00
#
_symmetry.space_group_name_H-M   'P 1'
#
loop_
_entity.id
_entity.type
_entity.pdbx_description
1 polymer ?
#
loop_
_entity_poly.entity_id
_entity_poly.type
_entity_poly.pdbx_seq_one_letter_code
_entity_poly.pdbx_strand_id
1 'polypeptide(L)'
;MSTYDPEHYRPMIDAILSVADLEEITVKRIRNALQELFAVDLLPHKKEMNNYILQRYYKLLDEKDNKKDDVEKKEREYQDHLLAQKLSRSENNRPLTRRGGSSKVVKKKVSKRTGKTPNTAFNQELVLSPQLQEVVKSERLSRPQVVKQMWAYIKANNLQDQSDKRKIHCDEKLKNVFKKSSVGMFEMNKILGDHFIKDDELLNGQKEDTVSTSEEEVKPNLKREVISDDSEISDVDD
;
A
#
# COMPACT_ATOMS: atom_id res chain seq x y z
N MET A 1 -30.39 -45.79 8.29
CA MET A 1 -29.91 -44.51 7.74
C MET A 1 -28.53 -44.24 8.29
N SER A 2 -27.49 -44.13 7.45
CA SER A 2 -26.18 -43.68 7.93
C SER A 2 -26.29 -42.18 8.21
N THR A 3 -26.30 -41.81 9.49
CA THR A 3 -26.37 -40.41 9.91
C THR A 3 -25.04 -39.76 9.59
N TYR A 4 -25.02 -38.90 8.58
CA TYR A 4 -23.86 -38.09 8.26
C TYR A 4 -23.62 -37.10 9.41
N ASP A 5 -22.51 -37.29 10.13
CA ASP A 5 -22.09 -36.44 11.25
C ASP A 5 -20.87 -35.58 10.83
N PRO A 6 -21.02 -34.25 10.69
CA PRO A 6 -19.93 -33.36 10.30
C PRO A 6 -18.77 -33.31 11.30
N GLU A 7 -19.03 -33.53 12.60
CA GLU A 7 -18.00 -33.46 13.65
C GLU A 7 -17.02 -34.62 13.55
N HIS A 8 -17.44 -35.77 13.01
CA HIS A 8 -16.57 -36.93 12.81
C HIS A 8 -15.35 -36.63 11.92
N TYR A 9 -15.50 -35.75 10.94
CA TYR A 9 -14.43 -35.40 9.99
C TYR A 9 -13.50 -34.30 10.49
N ARG A 10 -13.83 -33.65 11.62
CA ARG A 10 -13.11 -32.51 12.17
C ARG A 10 -11.61 -32.75 12.40
N PRO A 11 -11.18 -33.78 13.18
CA PRO A 11 -9.75 -33.97 13.44
C PRO A 11 -8.96 -34.25 12.17
N MET A 12 -9.59 -34.88 11.18
CA MET A 12 -8.94 -35.18 9.91
C MET A 12 -8.82 -33.96 9.01
N ILE A 13 -9.86 -33.13 8.94
CA ILE A 13 -9.81 -31.85 8.24
C ILE A 13 -8.71 -30.97 8.84
N ASP A 14 -8.60 -30.91 10.17
CA ASP A 14 -7.56 -30.15 10.86
C ASP A 14 -6.15 -30.69 10.58
N ALA A 15 -5.98 -32.01 10.58
CA ALA A 15 -4.69 -32.62 10.24
C ALA A 15 -4.27 -32.31 8.79
N ILE A 16 -5.21 -32.43 7.84
CA ILE A 16 -4.95 -32.12 6.42
C ILE A 16 -4.62 -30.62 6.26
N LEU A 17 -5.39 -29.74 6.90
CA LEU A 17 -5.15 -28.30 6.87
C LEU A 17 -3.89 -27.89 7.63
N SER A 18 -3.40 -28.69 8.58
CA SER A 18 -2.14 -28.40 9.28
C SER A 18 -0.91 -28.82 8.48
N VAL A 19 -0.98 -29.94 7.76
CA VAL A 19 0.18 -30.54 7.09
C VAL A 19 0.38 -29.95 5.70
N ALA A 20 -0.71 -29.70 4.99
CA ALA A 20 -0.62 -29.28 3.61
C ALA A 20 -0.74 -27.75 3.53
N ASP A 21 -0.08 -27.16 2.53
CA ASP A 21 0.01 -25.71 2.36
C ASP A 21 -1.37 -25.08 2.11
N LEU A 22 -1.79 -24.20 3.04
CA LEU A 22 -3.11 -23.54 3.04
C LEU A 22 -3.39 -22.78 1.73
N GLU A 23 -2.35 -22.38 0.99
CA GLU A 23 -2.47 -21.63 -0.26
C GLU A 23 -2.76 -22.54 -1.48
N GLU A 24 -2.41 -23.83 -1.43
CA GLU A 24 -2.57 -24.75 -2.57
C GLU A 24 -3.78 -25.68 -2.47
N ILE A 25 -4.38 -25.80 -1.28
CA ILE A 25 -5.44 -26.78 -1.03
C ILE A 25 -6.81 -26.21 -1.34
N THR A 26 -7.46 -26.85 -2.31
CA THR A 26 -8.86 -26.57 -2.62
C THR A 26 -9.78 -27.45 -1.77
N VAL A 27 -10.97 -26.93 -1.46
CA VAL A 27 -12.05 -27.66 -0.76
C VAL A 27 -12.37 -28.99 -1.44
N LYS A 28 -12.29 -29.02 -2.77
CA LYS A 28 -12.50 -30.24 -3.58
C LYS A 28 -11.46 -31.32 -3.25
N ARG A 29 -10.20 -30.94 -3.04
CA ARG A 29 -9.11 -31.87 -2.72
C ARG A 29 -9.28 -32.48 -1.33
N ILE A 30 -9.70 -31.67 -0.36
CA ILE A 30 -10.02 -32.16 1.01
C ILE A 30 -11.19 -33.13 0.96
N ARG A 31 -12.29 -32.77 0.28
CA ARG A 31 -13.46 -33.65 0.14
C ARG A 31 -13.10 -34.98 -0.55
N ASN A 32 -12.31 -34.93 -1.63
CA ASN A 32 -11.86 -36.14 -2.32
C ASN A 32 -10.97 -37.01 -1.42
N ALA A 33 -10.05 -36.41 -0.66
CA ALA A 33 -9.22 -37.13 0.31
C ALA A 33 -10.08 -37.81 1.40
N LEU A 34 -11.10 -37.11 1.91
CA LEU A 34 -12.04 -37.69 2.89
C LEU A 34 -12.87 -38.83 2.28
N GLN A 35 -13.29 -38.72 1.02
CA GLN A 35 -13.99 -39.80 0.32
C GLN A 35 -13.12 -41.05 0.16
N GLU A 36 -11.84 -40.87 -0.15
CA GLU A 36 -10.89 -41.97 -0.31
C GLU A 36 -10.60 -42.66 1.02
N LEU A 37 -10.41 -41.90 2.10
CA LEU A 37 -10.06 -42.43 3.41
C LEU A 37 -11.20 -43.16 4.11
N PHE A 38 -12.43 -42.64 3.99
CA PHE A 38 -13.60 -43.22 4.67
C PHE A 38 -14.38 -44.18 3.78
N ALA A 39 -14.05 -44.26 2.48
CA ALA A 39 -14.82 -45.03 1.49
C ALA A 39 -16.33 -44.72 1.51
N VAL A 40 -16.70 -43.50 1.94
CA VAL A 40 -18.09 -43.01 2.00
C VAL A 40 -18.32 -42.05 0.84
N ASP A 41 -19.49 -42.16 0.21
CA ASP A 41 -19.89 -41.18 -0.79
C ASP A 41 -20.39 -39.88 -0.12
N LEU A 42 -19.52 -38.87 -0.05
CA LEU A 42 -19.83 -37.53 0.44
C LEU A 42 -20.52 -36.63 -0.62
N LEU A 43 -20.91 -37.15 -1.81
CA LEU A 43 -21.64 -36.37 -2.81
C LEU A 43 -22.98 -35.79 -2.31
N PRO A 44 -23.83 -36.55 -1.60
CA PRO A 44 -25.15 -36.07 -1.14
C PRO A 44 -25.04 -34.85 -0.22
N HIS A 45 -23.99 -34.79 0.61
CA HIS A 45 -23.75 -33.74 1.60
C HIS A 45 -22.60 -32.79 1.21
N LYS A 46 -22.26 -32.71 -0.08
CA LYS A 46 -21.13 -31.90 -0.60
C LYS A 46 -21.16 -30.45 -0.11
N LYS A 47 -22.34 -29.81 -0.09
CA LYS A 47 -22.47 -28.40 0.29
C LYS A 47 -22.17 -28.20 1.78
N GLU A 48 -22.65 -29.11 2.62
CA GLU A 48 -22.43 -29.07 4.07
C GLU A 48 -20.96 -29.30 4.40
N MET A 49 -20.33 -30.31 3.79
CA MET A 49 -18.88 -30.53 3.91
C MET A 49 -18.07 -29.32 3.46
N ASN A 50 -18.41 -28.75 2.29
CA ASN A 50 -17.68 -27.62 1.75
C ASN A 50 -17.76 -26.40 2.68
N ASN A 51 -18.93 -26.12 3.23
CA ASN A 51 -19.11 -25.02 4.19
C ASN A 51 -18.31 -25.28 5.46
N TYR A 52 -18.36 -26.51 5.99
CA TYR A 52 -17.62 -26.89 7.18
C TYR A 52 -16.10 -26.79 7.01
N ILE A 53 -15.57 -27.26 5.88
CA ILE A 53 -14.15 -27.13 5.52
C ILE A 53 -13.75 -25.64 5.44
N LEU A 54 -14.58 -24.79 4.83
CA LEU A 54 -14.31 -23.35 4.74
C LEU A 54 -14.34 -22.66 6.10
N GLN A 55 -15.35 -22.96 6.95
CA GLN A 55 -15.42 -22.42 8.31
C GLN A 55 -14.16 -22.77 9.10
N ARG A 56 -13.68 -24.01 8.97
CA ARG A 56 -12.47 -24.46 9.66
C ARG A 56 -11.21 -23.80 9.11
N TYR A 57 -11.11 -23.66 7.80
CA TYR A 57 -10.03 -22.95 7.13
C TYR A 57 -9.90 -21.50 7.62
N TYR A 58 -11.00 -20.74 7.64
CA TYR A 58 -10.98 -19.35 8.13
C TYR A 58 -10.62 -19.25 9.61
N LYS A 59 -11.10 -20.18 10.43
CA LYS A 59 -10.75 -20.23 11.85
C LYS A 59 -9.25 -20.53 12.06
N LEU A 60 -8.67 -21.43 11.27
CA LEU A 60 -7.24 -21.74 11.35
C LEU A 60 -6.36 -20.59 10.83
N LEU A 61 -6.83 -19.81 9.85
CA LEU A 61 -6.13 -18.58 9.43
C LEU A 61 -6.07 -17.57 10.58
N ASP A 62 -7.21 -17.29 11.21
CA ASP A 62 -7.29 -16.35 12.34
C ASP A 62 -6.43 -16.81 13.53
N GLU A 63 -6.44 -18.10 13.86
CA GLU A 63 -5.58 -18.67 14.90
C GLU A 63 -4.07 -18.58 14.55
N LYS A 64 -3.70 -18.71 13.27
CA LYS A 64 -2.30 -18.59 12.82
C LYS A 64 -1.79 -17.15 12.90
N ASP A 65 -2.62 -16.18 12.52
CA ASP A 65 -2.22 -14.77 12.58
C ASP A 65 -2.10 -14.28 14.03
N ASN A 66 -3.07 -14.61 14.88
CA ASN A 66 -2.99 -14.31 16.31
C ASN A 66 -1.78 -14.99 16.99
N LYS A 67 -1.47 -16.25 16.63
CA LYS A 67 -0.27 -16.94 17.15
C LYS A 67 1.04 -16.28 16.72
N LYS A 68 1.13 -15.72 15.51
CA LYS A 68 2.34 -15.01 15.07
C LYS A 68 2.58 -13.78 15.94
N ASP A 69 1.54 -13.00 16.23
CA ASP A 69 1.62 -11.82 17.08
C ASP A 69 2.07 -12.17 18.50
N ASP A 70 1.52 -13.25 19.07
CA ASP A 70 1.89 -13.75 20.40
C ASP A 70 3.35 -14.24 20.47
N VAL A 71 3.81 -14.95 19.44
CA VAL A 71 5.19 -15.44 19.35
C VAL A 71 6.15 -14.25 19.21
N GLU A 72 5.83 -13.27 18.38
CA GLU A 72 6.65 -12.07 18.21
C GLU A 72 6.69 -11.21 19.49
N LYS A 73 5.58 -11.14 20.23
CA LYS A 73 5.53 -10.48 21.53
C LYS A 73 6.42 -11.19 22.56
N LYS A 74 6.34 -12.52 22.68
CA LYS A 74 7.18 -13.30 23.59
C LYS A 74 8.67 -13.18 23.26
N GLU A 75 9.02 -13.18 21.98
CA GLU A 75 10.41 -13.00 21.56
C GLU A 75 10.94 -11.60 21.97
N ARG A 76 10.15 -10.54 21.76
CA ARG A 76 10.51 -9.18 22.19
C ARG A 76 10.72 -9.09 23.71
N GLU A 77 9.82 -9.67 24.49
CA GLU A 77 9.92 -9.70 25.96
C GLU A 77 11.18 -10.45 26.41
N TYR A 78 11.51 -11.57 25.75
CA TYR A 78 12.73 -12.31 26.03
C TYR A 78 13.99 -11.49 25.74
N GLN A 79 14.05 -10.79 24.61
CA GLN A 79 15.17 -9.93 24.25
C GLN A 79 15.33 -8.74 25.22
N ASP A 80 14.23 -8.12 25.64
CA ASP A 80 14.24 -7.04 26.64
C ASP A 80 14.75 -7.54 28.00
N HIS A 81 14.24 -8.68 28.46
CA HIS A 81 14.70 -9.32 29.69
C HIS A 81 16.21 -9.66 29.63
N LEU A 82 16.70 -10.15 28.50
CA LEU A 82 18.11 -10.46 28.29
C LEU A 82 18.99 -9.20 28.32
N LEU A 83 18.53 -8.11 27.69
CA LEU A 83 19.20 -6.82 27.69
C LEU A 83 19.24 -6.20 29.09
N ALA A 84 18.13 -6.27 29.83
CA ALA A 84 18.03 -5.81 31.21
C ALA A 84 18.98 -6.57 32.12
N GLN A 85 19.04 -7.90 32.00
CA GLN A 85 19.98 -8.74 32.76
C GLN A 85 21.45 -8.35 32.46
N LYS A 86 21.77 -8.09 31.18
CA LYS A 86 23.11 -7.67 30.75
C LYS A 86 23.49 -6.29 31.30
N LEU A 87 22.56 -5.34 31.29
CA LEU A 87 22.76 -4.00 31.85
C LEU A 87 22.97 -4.04 33.36
N SER A 88 22.13 -4.78 34.10
CA SER A 88 22.26 -5.00 35.55
C SER A 88 23.61 -5.61 35.92
N ARG A 89 24.07 -6.62 35.17
CA ARG A 89 25.41 -7.20 35.37
C ARG A 89 26.53 -6.19 35.11
N SER A 90 26.36 -5.28 34.15
CA SER A 90 27.35 -4.22 33.87
C SER A 90 27.34 -3.10 34.91
N GLU A 91 26.17 -2.77 35.47
CA GLU A 91 26.02 -1.78 36.55
C GLU A 91 26.66 -2.28 37.85
N ASN A 92 26.48 -3.56 38.19
CA ASN A 92 27.10 -4.17 39.37
C ASN A 92 28.63 -4.34 39.25
N ASN A 93 29.20 -4.24 38.04
CA ASN A 93 30.65 -4.25 37.80
C ASN A 93 31.24 -2.84 37.61
N ARG A 94 30.44 -1.77 37.74
CA ARG A 94 30.99 -0.42 37.82
C ARG A 94 31.58 -0.22 39.21
N PRO A 95 32.86 0.18 39.34
CA PRO A 95 33.38 0.56 40.64
C PRO A 95 32.58 1.77 41.12
N LEU A 96 31.95 1.67 42.30
CA LEU A 96 31.30 2.80 42.95
C LEU A 96 32.37 3.85 43.29
N THR A 97 32.63 4.76 42.36
CA THR A 97 33.40 5.95 42.66
C THR A 97 32.52 6.86 43.52
N ARG A 98 32.99 7.04 44.75
CA ARG A 98 32.41 7.89 45.79
C ARG A 98 32.13 9.29 45.26
N ARG A 99 31.06 9.89 45.78
CA ARG A 99 30.73 11.32 45.69
C ARG A 99 32.00 12.18 45.76
N GLY A 100 32.24 13.01 44.75
CA GLY A 100 33.22 14.08 44.81
C GLY A 100 33.69 14.54 43.44
N GLY A 101 33.27 15.75 43.04
CA GLY A 101 34.13 16.66 42.28
C GLY A 101 34.17 16.55 40.75
N SER A 102 33.60 17.58 40.12
CA SER A 102 34.15 18.34 38.97
C SER A 102 34.33 17.67 37.60
N SER A 103 33.58 18.24 36.65
CA SER A 103 33.99 18.60 35.28
C SER A 103 34.32 17.49 34.27
N LYS A 104 33.44 17.30 33.29
CA LYS A 104 33.72 17.65 31.88
C LYS A 104 32.53 17.36 30.96
N VAL A 105 32.15 18.40 30.25
CA VAL A 105 31.33 18.37 29.02
C VAL A 105 31.96 17.41 28.02
N VAL A 106 31.22 16.38 27.58
CA VAL A 106 31.47 15.69 26.32
C VAL A 106 30.13 15.36 25.64
N LYS A 107 29.83 16.14 24.61
CA LYS A 107 28.80 15.88 23.60
C LYS A 107 28.99 14.47 23.04
N LYS A 108 27.95 13.61 23.09
CA LYS A 108 27.90 12.39 22.29
C LYS A 108 26.80 12.49 21.24
N LYS A 109 27.28 12.63 20.01
CA LYS A 109 26.55 12.72 18.75
C LYS A 109 25.52 11.60 18.63
N VAL A 110 24.29 11.96 18.30
CA VAL A 110 23.29 11.06 17.73
C VAL A 110 23.83 10.59 16.38
N SER A 111 24.41 9.40 16.34
CA SER A 111 24.68 8.70 15.09
C SER A 111 23.39 8.03 14.65
N LYS A 112 22.72 8.70 13.71
CA LYS A 112 21.65 8.17 12.88
C LYS A 112 22.20 6.92 12.19
N ARG A 113 21.81 5.72 12.65
CA ARG A 113 22.08 4.47 11.95
C ARG A 113 21.16 4.38 10.74
N THR A 114 21.55 5.01 9.65
CA THR A 114 21.07 4.65 8.31
C THR A 114 21.75 3.35 7.93
N GLY A 115 21.25 2.23 8.46
CA GLY A 115 21.54 0.91 7.91
C GLY A 115 20.86 0.85 6.55
N LYS A 116 21.63 1.07 5.49
CA LYS A 116 21.18 0.90 4.11
C LYS A 116 20.91 -0.60 3.95
N THR A 117 19.65 -1.00 4.09
CA THR A 117 19.19 -2.33 3.69
C THR A 117 19.60 -2.56 2.25
N PRO A 118 19.97 -3.79 1.84
CA PRO A 118 20.32 -4.09 0.46
C PRO A 118 19.22 -3.55 -0.46
N ASN A 119 19.62 -3.00 -1.60
CA ASN A 119 18.76 -2.35 -2.58
C ASN A 119 17.80 -3.37 -3.21
N THR A 120 16.81 -3.82 -2.44
CA THR A 120 15.67 -4.59 -2.94
C THR A 120 14.90 -3.67 -3.89
N ALA A 121 14.44 -4.18 -5.04
CA ALA A 121 13.69 -3.41 -6.04
C ALA A 121 12.54 -2.56 -5.44
N PHE A 122 11.99 -2.97 -4.29
CA PHE A 122 10.97 -2.22 -3.55
C PHE A 122 11.45 -0.90 -2.91
N ASN A 123 12.74 -0.79 -2.59
CA ASN A 123 13.38 0.40 -2.02
C ASN A 123 14.10 1.24 -3.10
N GLN A 124 13.88 0.94 -4.38
CA GLN A 124 14.45 1.72 -5.48
C GLN A 124 14.03 3.19 -5.36
N GLU A 125 15.00 4.09 -5.48
CA GLU A 125 14.76 5.53 -5.50
C GLU A 125 14.12 5.90 -6.84
N LEU A 126 12.98 6.60 -6.78
CA LEU A 126 12.21 7.05 -7.94
C LEU A 126 12.19 8.58 -7.96
N VAL A 127 12.20 9.16 -9.14
CA VAL A 127 12.03 10.61 -9.31
C VAL A 127 10.55 10.94 -9.18
N LEU A 128 10.23 11.96 -8.39
CA LEU A 128 8.86 12.38 -8.11
C LEU A 128 8.43 13.47 -9.09
N SER A 129 7.16 13.46 -9.51
CA SER A 129 6.60 14.56 -10.29
C SER A 129 6.63 15.90 -9.53
N PRO A 130 6.73 17.06 -10.21
CA PRO A 130 6.80 18.37 -9.55
C PRO A 130 5.64 18.63 -8.57
N GLN A 131 4.45 18.13 -8.91
CA GLN A 131 3.24 18.26 -8.07
C GLN A 131 3.39 17.50 -6.74
N LEU A 132 3.98 16.30 -6.78
CA LEU A 132 4.20 15.48 -5.61
C LEU A 132 5.36 15.98 -4.74
N GLN A 133 6.37 16.59 -5.37
CA GLN A 133 7.50 17.23 -4.68
C GLN A 133 7.05 18.38 -3.79
N GLU A 134 5.99 19.13 -4.14
CA GLU A 134 5.50 20.24 -3.31
C GLU A 134 4.97 19.77 -1.94
N VAL A 135 4.37 18.58 -1.90
CA VAL A 135 3.82 17.97 -0.68
C VAL A 135 4.92 17.31 0.14
N VAL A 136 5.76 16.51 -0.53
CA VAL A 136 6.76 15.66 0.14
C VAL A 136 8.09 16.39 0.41
N LYS A 137 8.33 17.51 -0.28
CA LYS A 137 9.54 18.36 -0.20
C LYS A 137 10.83 17.58 -0.42
N SER A 138 10.79 16.58 -1.29
CA SER A 138 11.93 15.74 -1.68
C SER A 138 11.82 15.43 -3.16
N GLU A 139 12.94 15.36 -3.85
CA GLU A 139 13.00 15.11 -5.31
C GLU A 139 12.98 13.61 -5.64
N ARG A 140 13.72 12.82 -4.85
CA ARG A 140 13.95 11.39 -5.06
C ARG A 140 13.62 10.60 -3.80
N LEU A 141 12.68 9.66 -3.90
CA LEU A 141 12.29 8.78 -2.80
C LEU A 141 11.81 7.43 -3.32
N SER A 142 11.93 6.40 -2.49
CA SER A 142 11.28 5.12 -2.78
C SER A 142 9.77 5.18 -2.59
N ARG A 143 9.02 4.36 -3.34
CA ARG A 143 7.56 4.26 -3.21
C ARG A 143 7.07 4.11 -1.75
N PRO A 144 7.61 3.22 -0.90
CA PRO A 144 7.18 3.13 0.50
C PRO A 144 7.47 4.40 1.31
N GLN A 145 8.57 5.11 1.04
CA GLN A 145 8.87 6.37 1.72
C GLN A 145 7.89 7.48 1.33
N VAL A 146 7.51 7.56 0.06
CA VAL A 146 6.51 8.53 -0.42
C VAL A 146 5.18 8.30 0.25
N VAL A 147 4.70 7.04 0.27
CA VAL A 147 3.43 6.69 0.94
C VAL A 147 3.48 7.07 2.42
N LYS A 148 4.60 6.81 3.10
CA LYS A 148 4.78 7.20 4.51
C LYS A 148 4.72 8.71 4.71
N GLN A 149 5.39 9.50 3.87
CA GLN A 149 5.37 10.96 3.95
C GLN A 149 3.99 11.53 3.64
N MET A 150 3.29 10.95 2.66
CA MET A 150 1.92 11.33 2.32
C MET A 150 0.97 11.14 3.51
N TRP A 151 1.05 10.00 4.19
CA TRP A 151 0.26 9.78 5.41
C TRP A 151 0.64 10.70 6.56
N ALA A 152 1.92 11.04 6.71
CA ALA A 152 2.35 12.01 7.70
C ALA A 152 1.74 13.39 7.42
N TYR A 153 1.72 13.83 6.15
CA TYR A 153 1.09 15.08 5.74
C TYR A 153 -0.43 15.08 5.99
N ILE A 154 -1.13 14.02 5.58
CA ILE A 154 -2.58 13.86 5.76
C ILE A 154 -2.96 13.95 7.26
N LYS A 155 -2.19 13.29 8.12
CA LYS A 155 -2.42 13.31 9.57
C LYS A 155 -2.06 14.65 10.20
N ALA A 156 -0.96 15.28 9.78
CA ALA A 156 -0.55 16.59 10.29
C ALA A 156 -1.59 17.68 10.01
N ASN A 157 -2.27 17.59 8.86
CA ASN A 157 -3.29 18.56 8.44
C ASN A 157 -4.73 18.11 8.78
N ASN A 158 -4.91 17.02 9.53
CA ASN A 158 -6.22 16.45 9.89
C ASN A 158 -7.18 16.27 8.69
N LEU A 159 -6.64 15.80 7.56
CA LEU A 159 -7.38 15.66 6.30
C LEU A 159 -8.20 14.35 6.21
N GLN A 160 -8.23 13.53 7.26
CA GLN A 160 -9.06 12.32 7.30
C GLN A 160 -10.49 12.68 7.73
N ASP A 161 -11.47 12.05 7.10
CA ASP A 161 -12.86 12.16 7.55
C ASP A 161 -13.02 11.50 8.94
N GLN A 162 -13.65 12.21 9.87
CA GLN A 162 -13.90 11.74 11.22
C GLN A 162 -14.94 10.60 11.26
N SER A 163 -15.84 10.57 10.27
CA SER A 163 -16.89 9.54 10.16
C SER A 163 -16.38 8.29 9.44
N ASP A 164 -15.55 8.48 8.40
CA ASP A 164 -14.97 7.39 7.62
C ASP A 164 -13.45 7.58 7.45
N LYS A 165 -12.67 6.97 8.34
CA LYS A 165 -11.19 7.06 8.34
C LYS A 165 -10.53 6.48 7.07
N ARG A 166 -11.31 5.88 6.15
CA ARG A 166 -10.82 5.41 4.85
C ARG A 166 -10.84 6.50 3.78
N LYS A 167 -11.57 7.60 4.01
CA LYS A 167 -11.66 8.75 3.11
C LYS A 167 -10.75 9.87 3.55
N ILE A 168 -10.08 10.45 2.58
CA ILE A 168 -9.19 11.59 2.74
C ILE A 168 -9.80 12.76 1.96
N HIS A 169 -9.91 13.92 2.59
CA HIS A 169 -10.29 15.16 1.93
C HIS A 169 -9.03 15.85 1.40
N CYS A 170 -8.99 16.08 0.09
CA CYS A 170 -7.83 16.71 -0.53
C CYS A 170 -7.85 18.22 -0.29
N ASP A 171 -6.76 18.74 0.26
CA ASP A 171 -6.47 20.17 0.27
C ASP A 171 -6.03 20.65 -1.12
N GLU A 172 -5.66 21.92 -1.29
CA GLU A 172 -5.24 22.47 -2.58
C GLU A 172 -4.03 21.74 -3.19
N LYS A 173 -3.06 21.36 -2.36
CA LYS A 173 -1.86 20.65 -2.81
C LYS A 173 -2.15 19.22 -3.22
N LEU A 174 -2.94 18.50 -2.42
CA LEU A 174 -3.38 17.15 -2.74
C LEU A 174 -4.35 17.14 -3.93
N LYS A 175 -5.14 18.20 -4.14
CA LYS A 175 -5.96 18.35 -5.36
C LYS A 175 -5.09 18.48 -6.60
N ASN A 176 -3.96 19.17 -6.54
CA ASN A 176 -3.03 19.27 -7.67
C ASN A 176 -2.44 17.89 -8.04
N VAL A 177 -2.16 17.05 -7.04
CA VAL A 177 -1.62 15.69 -7.25
C VAL A 177 -2.71 14.70 -7.68
N PHE A 178 -3.82 14.64 -6.95
CA PHE A 178 -4.85 13.62 -7.12
C PHE A 178 -5.93 14.00 -8.14
N LYS A 179 -6.05 15.30 -8.48
CA LYS A 179 -7.09 15.87 -9.37
C LYS A 179 -8.51 15.52 -8.91
N LYS A 180 -8.68 15.26 -7.62
CA LYS A 180 -9.95 14.85 -6.97
C LYS A 180 -10.12 15.58 -5.64
N SER A 181 -11.37 15.82 -5.26
CA SER A 181 -11.74 16.46 -3.99
C SER A 181 -11.65 15.52 -2.79
N SER A 182 -11.84 14.21 -3.00
CA SER A 182 -11.66 13.18 -1.98
C SER A 182 -11.10 11.91 -2.62
N VAL A 183 -10.26 11.21 -1.88
CA VAL A 183 -9.65 9.95 -2.30
C VAL A 183 -9.75 8.91 -1.19
N GLY A 184 -9.93 7.65 -1.59
CA GLY A 184 -9.83 6.52 -0.68
C GLY A 184 -8.38 6.08 -0.41
N MET A 185 -8.18 5.29 0.64
CA MET A 185 -6.89 4.72 1.03
C MET A 185 -6.14 3.99 -0.12
N PHE A 186 -6.83 3.13 -0.87
CA PHE A 186 -6.21 2.38 -1.98
C PHE A 186 -6.05 3.22 -3.25
N GLU A 187 -6.99 4.15 -3.46
CA GLU A 187 -6.98 5.05 -4.60
C GLU A 187 -5.79 6.00 -4.57
N MET A 188 -5.42 6.49 -3.38
CA MET A 188 -4.20 7.26 -3.16
C MET A 188 -2.97 6.52 -3.70
N ASN A 189 -2.79 5.25 -3.33
CA ASN A 189 -1.64 4.45 -3.76
C ASN A 189 -1.63 4.17 -5.27
N LYS A 190 -2.81 4.12 -5.90
CA LYS A 190 -2.94 3.98 -7.35
C LYS A 190 -2.47 5.24 -8.06
N ILE A 191 -2.99 6.41 -7.67
CA ILE A 191 -2.65 7.70 -8.30
C ILE A 191 -1.17 8.04 -8.10
N LEU A 192 -0.60 7.73 -6.93
CA LEU A 192 0.83 7.92 -6.69
C LEU A 192 1.71 7.16 -7.69
N GLY A 193 1.22 6.02 -8.22
CA GLY A 193 1.94 5.24 -9.23
C GLY A 193 2.24 6.02 -10.50
N ASP A 194 1.34 6.91 -10.91
CA ASP A 194 1.46 7.71 -12.15
C ASP A 194 2.42 8.89 -11.98
N HIS A 195 2.81 9.21 -10.74
CA HIS A 195 3.71 10.30 -10.40
C HIS A 195 5.15 9.85 -10.12
N PHE A 196 5.45 8.57 -10.36
CA PHE A 196 6.80 8.00 -10.24
C PHE A 196 7.44 7.85 -11.60
N ILE A 197 8.55 8.56 -11.81
CA ILE A 197 9.36 8.46 -13.02
C ILE A 197 10.56 7.56 -12.70
N LYS A 198 10.78 6.52 -13.52
CA LYS A 198 11.96 5.66 -13.41
C LYS A 198 13.16 6.38 -14.00
N ASP A 199 14.33 6.25 -13.38
CA ASP A 199 15.57 6.88 -13.88
C ASP A 199 15.90 6.47 -15.32
N ASP A 200 15.48 5.27 -15.78
CA ASP A 200 15.69 4.80 -17.15
C ASP A 200 14.89 5.58 -18.21
N GLU A 201 13.76 6.18 -17.85
CA GLU A 201 12.90 6.93 -18.79
C GLU A 201 13.41 8.35 -19.05
N LEU A 202 14.22 8.91 -18.16
CA LEU A 202 14.85 10.23 -18.36
C LEU A 202 15.91 10.23 -19.46
N LEU A 203 16.41 9.05 -19.87
CA LEU A 203 17.40 8.91 -20.95
C LEU A 203 16.77 8.80 -22.34
N ASN A 204 15.46 8.51 -22.45
CA ASN A 204 14.77 8.32 -23.72
C ASN A 204 13.89 9.51 -24.16
N GLY A 205 13.86 10.61 -23.39
CA GLY A 205 12.93 11.73 -23.56
C GLY A 205 13.46 12.99 -24.25
N GLN A 206 14.63 12.98 -24.90
CA GLN A 206 15.11 14.10 -25.73
C GLN A 206 14.78 13.90 -27.22
N LYS A 207 13.49 13.76 -27.53
CA LYS A 207 12.85 14.24 -28.77
C LYS A 207 11.42 14.59 -28.38
N GLU A 208 10.87 15.65 -28.98
CA GLU A 208 9.60 16.31 -28.65
C GLU A 208 9.73 17.48 -27.62
N ASP A 209 10.61 18.45 -27.91
CA ASP A 209 10.21 19.86 -27.77
C ASP A 209 9.09 20.08 -28.82
N THR A 210 7.94 20.69 -28.56
CA THR A 210 7.80 22.14 -28.36
C THR A 210 6.38 22.51 -27.86
N VAL A 211 6.33 23.32 -26.81
CA VAL A 211 5.48 24.53 -26.63
C VAL A 211 3.97 24.42 -26.88
N SER A 212 3.17 24.66 -25.84
CA SER A 212 2.28 25.84 -25.79
C SER A 212 1.67 26.02 -24.39
N THR A 213 2.08 27.10 -23.74
CA THR A 213 1.53 27.70 -22.54
C THR A 213 0.38 28.65 -22.92
N SER A 214 -0.63 28.71 -22.05
CA SER A 214 -1.54 29.84 -21.75
C SER A 214 -2.40 30.50 -22.84
N GLU A 215 -3.71 30.38 -22.59
CA GLU A 215 -4.71 31.47 -22.49
C GLU A 215 -5.30 32.13 -23.76
N GLU A 216 -6.63 32.21 -23.68
CA GLU A 216 -7.51 33.33 -24.03
C GLU A 216 -8.60 33.04 -25.07
N GLU A 217 -9.80 33.44 -24.69
CA GLU A 217 -11.09 33.22 -25.35
C GLU A 217 -11.23 33.93 -26.70
N VAL A 218 -12.39 33.69 -27.33
CA VAL A 218 -13.18 34.58 -28.22
C VAL A 218 -13.53 33.90 -29.56
N LYS A 219 -14.79 33.43 -29.65
CA LYS A 219 -15.55 33.38 -30.93
C LYS A 219 -15.78 34.84 -31.35
N PRO A 220 -15.66 35.25 -32.64
CA PRO A 220 -16.42 34.66 -33.76
C PRO A 220 -15.64 34.65 -35.10
N ASN A 221 -16.12 33.88 -36.09
CA ASN A 221 -15.68 34.10 -37.48
C ASN A 221 -16.89 34.29 -38.39
N LEU A 222 -17.11 35.55 -38.77
CA LEU A 222 -17.95 36.01 -39.85
C LEU A 222 -16.98 36.64 -40.88
N LYS A 223 -16.75 35.99 -42.02
CA LYS A 223 -16.29 36.63 -43.27
C LYS A 223 -16.98 35.91 -44.42
N ARG A 224 -17.96 36.57 -45.06
CA ARG A 224 -17.82 37.49 -46.20
C ARG A 224 -17.35 36.75 -47.45
N GLU A 225 -18.29 36.49 -48.35
CA GLU A 225 -18.57 37.34 -49.53
C GLU A 225 -17.53 37.07 -50.62
N VAL A 226 -17.93 36.16 -51.51
CA VAL A 226 -17.35 35.99 -52.84
C VAL A 226 -18.04 37.02 -53.73
N ILE A 227 -17.33 38.09 -54.06
CA ILE A 227 -17.68 38.99 -55.15
C ILE A 227 -16.82 38.56 -56.33
N SER A 228 -17.46 38.19 -57.42
CA SER A 228 -16.87 38.18 -58.76
C SER A 228 -17.96 38.62 -59.72
N ASP A 229 -17.78 39.86 -60.19
CA ASP A 229 -18.38 40.44 -61.39
C ASP A 229 -18.43 39.44 -62.54
N ASP A 230 -19.59 39.33 -63.19
CA ASP A 230 -19.63 39.31 -64.64
C ASP A 230 -20.97 39.91 -65.13
N SER A 231 -20.87 41.15 -65.60
CA SER A 231 -21.40 41.75 -66.82
C SER A 231 -22.81 41.42 -67.39
N GLU A 232 -23.36 42.47 -68.02
CA GLU A 232 -24.48 42.52 -68.98
C GLU A 232 -25.92 42.57 -68.41
N ILE A 233 -26.85 43.40 -68.87
CA ILE A 233 -26.88 44.57 -69.78
C ILE A 233 -28.31 45.15 -69.68
N SER A 234 -28.43 46.48 -69.78
CA SER A 234 -29.56 47.32 -70.27
C SER A 234 -30.96 46.66 -70.43
N ASP A 235 -31.96 47.13 -69.69
CA ASP A 235 -32.94 48.17 -70.09
C ASP A 235 -34.21 47.63 -70.79
N VAL A 236 -35.31 48.33 -70.49
CA VAL A 236 -36.53 48.55 -71.29
C VAL A 236 -37.78 47.75 -70.91
N ASP A 237 -38.73 48.50 -70.33
CA ASP A 237 -40.18 48.30 -70.24
C ASP A 237 -40.85 47.96 -71.59
N ASP A 238 -41.79 47.02 -71.57
CA ASP A 238 -43.20 47.20 -71.98
C ASP A 238 -44.10 46.20 -71.24
#